data_AF-S7NNG0-F1
#
_entry.id   AF-S7NNG0-F1
#
_cell.length_a   1.000
_cell.length_b   1.000
_cell.length_c   1.000
_cell.angle_alpha   90.00
_cell.angle_beta   90.00
_cell.angle_gamma   90.00
#
_symmetry.space_group_name_H-M   'P 1'
#
loop_
_entity.id
_entity.type
_entity.pdbx_description
1 polymer ?
#
loop_
_entity_poly.entity_id
_entity_poly.type
_entity_poly.pdbx_seq_one_letter_code
_entity_poly.pdbx_strand_id
1 'polypeptide(L)'
;MTCMCKADGRTSGSLEFSLGGERFLTFDSETEEYRADNSLGERLKKKWENDEDLNKFFKMTLKGDCKKLHQCSVHWKKHLERTAASTTAIATVPSKAAMNMPIAWWICPVILTWITIVGFLGGSLQLQLLRAGLSGK
;
A
#
# COMPACT_ATOMS: atom_id res chain seq x y z
N MET A 1 0.07 0.02 10.19
CA MET A 1 -1.24 0.10 10.89
C MET A 1 -2.01 -1.18 10.61
N THR A 2 -2.66 -1.71 11.62
CA THR A 2 -3.40 -2.97 11.55
C THR A 2 -4.81 -2.71 12.04
N CYS A 3 -5.79 -3.26 11.33
CA CYS A 3 -7.20 -3.09 11.64
C CYS A 3 -7.85 -4.45 11.81
N MET A 4 -8.56 -4.64 12.92
CA MET A 4 -9.27 -5.87 13.25
C MET A 4 -10.76 -5.55 13.41
N CYS A 5 -11.59 -6.27 12.66
CA CYS A 5 -13.05 -6.16 12.75
C CYS A 5 -13.58 -7.35 13.54
N LYS A 6 -14.26 -7.07 14.64
CA LYS A 6 -14.93 -8.08 15.46
C LYS A 6 -16.32 -8.38 14.91
N ALA A 7 -16.84 -9.57 15.24
CA ALA A 7 -18.14 -10.02 14.76
C ALA A 7 -19.31 -9.15 15.27
N ASP A 8 -19.12 -8.44 16.37
CA ASP A 8 -20.07 -7.47 16.95
C ASP A 8 -20.05 -6.11 16.24
N GLY A 9 -19.27 -5.95 15.17
CA GLY A 9 -19.13 -4.70 14.40
C GLY A 9 -18.18 -3.69 15.04
N ARG A 10 -17.53 -4.01 16.17
CA ARG A 10 -16.48 -3.17 16.74
C ARG A 10 -15.21 -3.29 15.92
N THR A 11 -14.51 -2.17 15.78
CA THR A 11 -13.20 -2.09 15.14
C THR A 11 -12.14 -1.81 16.20
N SER A 12 -11.14 -2.67 16.30
CA SER A 12 -9.89 -2.36 16.99
C SER A 12 -8.75 -2.27 15.98
N GLY A 13 -7.62 -1.76 16.43
CA GLY A 13 -6.44 -1.64 15.57
C GLY A 13 -5.20 -1.28 16.37
N SER A 14 -4.06 -1.38 15.70
CA SER A 14 -2.77 -1.05 16.28
C SER A 14 -1.92 -0.23 15.31
N LEU A 15 -1.11 0.65 15.91
CA LEU A 15 -0.11 1.45 15.20
C LEU A 15 1.27 0.88 15.53
N GLU A 16 1.99 0.46 14.51
CA GLU A 16 3.36 -0.03 14.63
C GLU A 16 4.32 1.03 14.10
N PHE A 17 5.35 1.32 14.88
CA PHE A 17 6.39 2.25 14.53
C PHE A 17 7.70 1.50 14.36
N SER A 18 8.33 1.72 13.20
CA SER A 18 9.56 1.04 12.81
C SER A 18 10.57 2.03 12.24
N LEU A 19 11.85 1.79 12.51
CA LEU A 19 12.96 2.56 11.97
C LEU A 19 14.00 1.60 11.40
N GLY A 20 14.41 1.79 10.15
CA GLY A 20 15.34 0.86 9.49
C GLY A 20 14.79 -0.57 9.31
N GLY A 21 13.47 -0.74 9.29
CA GLY A 21 12.82 -2.05 9.20
C GLY A 21 12.64 -2.77 10.54
N GLU A 22 13.28 -2.28 11.61
CA GLU A 22 13.10 -2.81 12.95
C GLU A 22 11.96 -2.07 13.67
N ARG A 23 11.00 -2.83 14.21
CA ARG A 23 9.92 -2.29 15.01
C ARG A 23 10.45 -1.89 16.38
N PHE A 24 10.08 -0.69 16.85
CA PHE A 24 10.49 -0.21 18.16
C PHE A 24 9.32 0.05 19.11
N LEU A 25 8.12 0.35 18.61
CA LEU A 25 6.96 0.66 19.44
C LEU A 25 5.67 0.21 18.75
N THR A 26 4.73 -0.30 19.54
CA THR A 26 3.36 -0.57 19.11
C THR A 26 2.38 0.11 20.06
N PHE A 27 1.37 0.78 19.52
CA PHE A 27 0.21 1.26 20.26
C PHE A 27 -1.01 0.41 19.92
N ASP A 28 -1.70 -0.11 20.93
CA ASP A 28 -2.92 -0.88 20.78
C ASP A 28 -4.13 -0.03 21.19
N SER A 29 -5.13 0.13 20.31
CA SER A 29 -6.32 0.93 20.62
C SER A 29 -7.38 0.19 21.45
N GLU A 30 -7.25 -1.12 21.60
CA GLU A 30 -8.15 -1.94 22.41
C GLU A 30 -7.75 -1.92 23.88
N THR A 31 -6.47 -2.14 24.18
CA THR A 31 -5.95 -2.05 25.56
C THR A 31 -5.56 -0.61 25.93
N GLU A 32 -5.39 0.26 24.94
CA GLU A 32 -4.85 1.62 25.09
C GLU A 32 -3.42 1.64 25.63
N GLU A 33 -2.67 0.56 25.40
CA GLU A 33 -1.32 0.40 25.91
C GLU A 33 -0.26 0.54 24.83
N TYR A 34 0.91 0.98 25.27
CA TYR A 34 2.13 1.02 24.47
C TYR A 34 3.02 -0.17 24.81
N ARG A 35 3.43 -0.91 23.78
CA ARG A 35 4.43 -1.98 23.86
C ARG A 35 5.71 -1.53 23.17
N ALA A 36 6.76 -1.31 23.95
CA ALA A 36 8.08 -1.00 23.44
C ALA A 36 8.87 -2.29 23.21
N ASP A 37 9.57 -2.37 22.08
CA ASP A 37 10.39 -3.52 21.72
C ASP A 37 11.89 -3.25 21.90
N ASN A 38 12.29 -1.98 22.07
CA ASN A 38 13.69 -1.59 22.30
C ASN A 38 13.81 -0.26 23.08
N SER A 39 15.06 0.18 23.32
CA SER A 39 15.34 1.39 24.12
C SER A 39 14.84 2.71 23.52
N LEU A 40 14.63 2.77 22.20
CA LEU A 40 14.01 3.91 21.54
C LEU A 40 12.50 3.89 21.80
N GLY A 41 11.89 2.71 21.68
CA GLY A 41 10.51 2.46 22.06
C GLY A 41 10.21 2.89 23.49
N GLU A 42 11.02 2.49 24.46
CA GLU A 42 10.82 2.83 25.88
C GLU A 42 10.84 4.35 26.12
N ARG A 43 11.75 5.07 25.46
CA ARG A 43 11.82 6.53 25.54
C ARG A 43 10.57 7.20 24.98
N LEU A 44 10.11 6.74 23.82
CA LEU A 44 8.92 7.28 23.17
C LEU A 44 7.65 6.92 23.93
N LYS A 45 7.53 5.68 24.40
CA LYS A 45 6.45 5.24 25.30
C LYS A 45 6.33 6.18 26.48
N LYS A 46 7.40 6.40 27.25
CA LYS A 46 7.37 7.30 28.42
C LYS A 46 6.92 8.72 28.08
N LYS A 47 7.24 9.20 26.87
CA LYS A 47 6.86 10.54 26.41
C LYS A 47 5.40 10.61 25.97
N TRP A 48 4.89 9.56 25.33
CA TRP A 48 3.59 9.56 24.64
C TRP A 48 2.46 8.96 25.47
N GLU A 49 2.77 8.09 26.43
CA GLU A 49 1.76 7.39 27.24
C GLU A 49 0.82 8.35 27.99
N ASN A 50 1.33 9.53 28.39
CA ASN A 50 0.56 10.58 29.06
C ASN A 50 0.14 11.74 28.13
N ASP A 51 0.37 11.64 26.81
CA ASP A 51 -0.02 12.67 25.85
C ASP A 51 -1.45 12.42 25.35
N GLU A 52 -2.42 13.07 25.99
CA GLU A 52 -3.84 12.86 25.70
C GLU A 52 -4.22 13.20 24.26
N ASP A 53 -3.66 14.28 23.71
CA ASP A 53 -3.97 14.73 22.35
C ASP A 53 -3.42 13.74 21.31
N LEU A 54 -2.20 13.26 21.51
CA LEU A 54 -1.61 12.22 20.66
C LEU A 54 -2.40 10.91 20.73
N ASN A 55 -2.77 10.47 21.93
CA ASN A 55 -3.56 9.26 22.13
C ASN A 55 -4.92 9.37 21.46
N LYS A 56 -5.57 10.54 21.58
CA LYS A 56 -6.83 10.83 20.90
C LYS A 56 -6.67 10.81 19.38
N PHE A 57 -5.58 11.37 18.85
CA PHE A 57 -5.28 11.34 17.42
C PHE A 57 -5.08 9.91 16.92
N PHE A 58 -4.34 9.06 17.64
CA PHE A 58 -4.16 7.66 17.30
C PHE A 58 -5.47 6.89 17.29
N LYS A 59 -6.31 7.08 18.31
CA LYS A 59 -7.65 6.48 18.37
C LYS A 59 -8.55 6.95 17.22
N MET A 60 -8.51 8.23 16.87
CA MET A 60 -9.30 8.78 15.77
C MET A 60 -8.85 8.24 14.42
N THR A 61 -7.53 8.15 14.20
CA THR A 61 -6.93 7.57 12.99
C THR A 61 -7.30 6.09 12.87
N LEU A 62 -7.09 5.31 13.93
CA LEU A 62 -7.45 3.89 13.94
C LEU A 62 -8.96 3.68 13.76
N LYS A 63 -9.84 4.41 14.45
CA LYS A 63 -11.30 4.28 14.24
C LYS A 63 -11.72 4.73 12.85
N GLY A 64 -11.21 5.84 12.36
CA GLY A 64 -11.58 6.42 11.06
C GLY A 64 -11.12 5.54 9.90
N ASP A 65 -9.84 5.20 9.87
CA ASP A 65 -9.25 4.41 8.79
C ASP A 65 -9.69 2.94 8.87
N CYS A 66 -9.79 2.36 10.07
CA CYS A 66 -10.32 1.00 10.20
C CYS A 66 -11.81 0.91 9.86
N LYS A 67 -12.62 1.95 10.12
CA LYS A 67 -14.03 1.96 9.66
C LYS A 67 -14.14 2.07 8.14
N LYS A 68 -13.28 2.84 7.48
CA LYS A 68 -13.21 2.84 6.00
C LYS A 68 -12.78 1.47 5.46
N LEU A 69 -11.79 0.84 6.09
CA LEU A 69 -11.37 -0.54 5.77
C LEU A 69 -12.46 -1.60 6.08
N HIS A 70 -13.31 -1.38 7.07
CA HIS A 70 -14.45 -2.27 7.40
C HIS A 70 -15.42 -2.40 6.22
N GLN A 71 -15.71 -1.31 5.49
CA GLN A 71 -16.54 -1.40 4.29
C GLN A 71 -15.92 -2.31 3.24
N CYS A 72 -14.59 -2.28 3.09
CA CYS A 72 -13.86 -3.19 2.20
C CYS A 72 -13.92 -4.65 2.67
N SER A 73 -13.79 -4.94 3.97
CA SER A 73 -13.79 -6.33 4.48
C SER A 73 -15.16 -7.02 4.38
N VAL A 74 -16.26 -6.32 4.64
CA VAL A 74 -17.62 -6.88 4.45
C VAL A 74 -17.92 -7.12 2.97
N HIS A 75 -17.51 -6.20 2.10
CA HIS A 75 -17.60 -6.38 0.65
C HIS A 75 -16.76 -7.57 0.18
N TRP A 76 -15.53 -7.69 0.68
CA TRP A 76 -14.61 -8.79 0.37
C TRP A 76 -15.13 -10.15 0.84
N LYS A 77 -15.72 -10.24 2.04
CA LYS A 77 -16.34 -11.49 2.54
C LYS A 77 -17.51 -11.93 1.66
N LYS A 78 -18.40 -11.00 1.29
CA LYS A 78 -19.50 -11.28 0.34
C LYS A 78 -18.97 -11.71 -1.04
N HIS A 79 -17.88 -11.10 -1.51
CA HIS A 79 -17.25 -11.49 -2.76
C HIS A 79 -16.66 -12.90 -2.67
N LEU A 80 -15.92 -13.23 -1.60
CA LEU A 80 -15.33 -14.55 -1.38
C LEU A 80 -16.39 -15.65 -1.24
N GLU A 81 -17.46 -15.43 -0.49
CA GLU A 81 -18.56 -16.40 -0.34
C GLU A 81 -19.29 -16.63 -1.67
N ARG A 82 -19.50 -15.57 -2.46
CA ARG A 82 -20.06 -15.67 -3.81
C ARG A 82 -19.12 -16.39 -4.77
N THR A 83 -17.82 -16.11 -4.72
CA THR A 83 -16.82 -16.79 -5.55
C THR A 83 -16.73 -18.26 -5.19
N ALA A 84 -16.73 -18.62 -3.90
CA ALA A 84 -16.70 -20.02 -3.46
C ALA A 84 -17.94 -20.80 -3.92
N ALA A 85 -19.14 -20.22 -3.78
CA ALA A 85 -20.38 -20.82 -4.27
C ALA A 85 -20.39 -20.97 -5.81
N SER A 86 -19.83 -19.98 -6.51
CA SER A 86 -19.66 -20.03 -7.97
C SER A 86 -18.63 -21.08 -8.39
N THR A 87 -17.53 -21.25 -7.64
CA THR A 87 -16.51 -22.28 -7.89
C THR A 87 -17.07 -23.70 -7.75
N THR A 88 -17.96 -23.94 -6.79
CA THR A 88 -18.68 -25.23 -6.68
C THR A 88 -19.60 -25.48 -7.88
N ALA A 89 -20.20 -24.43 -8.45
CA ALA A 89 -21.03 -24.54 -9.66
C ALA A 89 -20.21 -24.68 -10.97
N ILE A 90 -19.02 -24.09 -11.04
CA ILE A 90 -18.15 -24.11 -12.23
C ILE A 90 -17.40 -25.44 -12.39
N ALA A 91 -17.17 -26.20 -11.31
CA ALA A 91 -16.45 -27.48 -11.35
C ALA A 91 -17.13 -28.58 -12.20
N THR A 92 -18.35 -28.36 -12.72
CA THR A 92 -19.05 -29.30 -13.62
C THR A 92 -19.05 -28.87 -15.10
N VAL A 93 -18.38 -27.77 -15.47
CA VAL A 93 -18.28 -27.35 -16.88
C VAL A 93 -16.84 -27.51 -17.37
N PRO A 94 -16.54 -28.47 -18.27
CA PRO A 94 -15.25 -28.51 -18.93
C PRO A 94 -15.20 -27.33 -19.93
N SER A 95 -14.65 -26.19 -19.50
CA SER A 95 -14.41 -25.07 -20.40
C SER A 95 -13.18 -25.38 -21.26
N LYS A 96 -13.43 -25.67 -22.54
CA LYS A 96 -12.43 -25.79 -23.60
C LYS A 96 -11.43 -24.63 -23.57
N ALA A 97 -10.16 -24.99 -23.76
CA ALA A 97 -9.03 -24.08 -23.89
C ALA A 97 -9.33 -22.91 -24.84
N ALA A 98 -9.36 -21.69 -24.31
CA ALA A 98 -9.32 -20.46 -25.09
C ALA A 98 -7.86 -20.15 -25.44
N MET A 99 -7.56 -20.14 -26.73
CA MET A 99 -6.25 -19.77 -27.26
C MET A 99 -5.88 -18.36 -26.81
N ASN A 100 -4.72 -18.29 -26.17
CA ASN A 100 -4.01 -17.09 -25.78
C ASN A 100 -3.91 -16.12 -26.97
N MET A 101 -4.57 -14.97 -26.91
CA MET A 101 -4.38 -13.84 -27.84
C MET A 101 -3.86 -12.62 -27.09
N PRO A 102 -3.01 -11.80 -27.73
CA PRO A 102 -1.74 -11.42 -27.16
C PRO A 102 -1.84 -10.13 -26.34
N ILE A 103 -1.69 -10.26 -25.02
CA ILE A 103 -1.34 -9.16 -24.11
C ILE A 103 -0.01 -8.48 -24.53
N ALA A 104 0.68 -8.93 -25.58
CA ALA A 104 1.88 -8.30 -26.11
C ALA A 104 1.62 -7.14 -27.10
N TRP A 105 0.43 -6.99 -27.70
CA TRP A 105 0.22 -6.04 -28.80
C TRP A 105 0.33 -4.56 -28.39
N TRP A 106 -0.21 -4.21 -27.21
CA TRP A 106 -0.19 -2.87 -26.62
C TRP A 106 1.13 -2.47 -25.94
N ILE A 107 2.07 -3.40 -25.74
CA ILE A 107 3.37 -3.12 -25.09
C ILE A 107 4.31 -2.42 -26.08
N CYS A 108 4.30 -2.81 -27.35
CA CYS A 108 5.14 -2.23 -28.40
C CYS A 108 4.97 -0.71 -28.60
N PRO A 109 3.75 -0.15 -28.69
CA PRO A 109 3.59 1.30 -28.86
C PRO A 109 4.05 2.10 -27.63
N VAL A 110 3.89 1.57 -26.41
CA VAL A 110 4.33 2.23 -25.18
C VAL A 110 5.86 2.37 -25.14
N ILE A 111 6.58 1.28 -25.45
CA ILE A 111 8.05 1.30 -25.48
C ILE A 111 8.56 2.26 -26.56
N LEU A 112 7.93 2.30 -27.73
CA LEU A 112 8.33 3.20 -28.82
C LEU A 112 8.17 4.67 -28.42
N THR A 113 7.09 5.02 -27.70
CA THR A 113 6.90 6.40 -27.20
C THR A 113 7.94 6.79 -26.16
N TRP A 114 8.38 5.89 -25.29
CA TRP A 114 9.44 6.19 -24.34
C TRP A 114 10.80 6.42 -25.02
N ILE A 115 11.14 5.64 -26.05
CA ILE A 115 12.40 5.80 -26.79
C ILE A 115 12.43 7.16 -27.52
N THR A 116 11.32 7.59 -28.12
CA THR A 116 11.27 8.91 -28.80
C THR A 116 11.36 10.07 -27.81
N ILE A 117 10.69 9.99 -26.66
CA ILE A 117 10.76 11.02 -25.61
C ILE A 117 12.19 11.14 -25.05
N VAL A 118 12.84 10.01 -24.74
CA VAL A 118 14.23 10.00 -24.22
C VAL A 118 15.22 10.45 -25.29
N GLY A 119 15.01 10.07 -26.56
CA GLY A 119 15.84 10.52 -27.69
C GLY A 119 15.74 12.02 -27.95
N PHE A 120 14.57 12.63 -27.77
CA PHE A 120 14.37 14.07 -27.95
C PHE A 120 15.03 14.89 -26.82
N LEU A 121 14.95 14.39 -25.58
CA LEU A 121 15.59 14.99 -24.41
C LEU A 121 17.12 14.80 -24.43
N GLY A 122 17.61 13.61 -24.84
CA GLY A 122 19.04 13.31 -24.96
C GLY A 122 19.71 13.97 -26.18
N GLY A 123 18.99 14.12 -27.29
CA GLY A 123 19.48 14.81 -28.49
C GLY A 123 19.61 16.33 -28.32
N SER A 124 18.78 16.95 -27.48
CA SER A 124 18.96 18.35 -27.10
C SER A 124 20.24 18.58 -26.31
N LEU A 125 20.70 17.62 -25.49
CA LEU A 125 21.91 17.77 -24.70
C LEU A 125 23.18 17.68 -25.56
N GLN A 126 23.20 16.80 -26.57
CA GLN A 126 24.32 16.69 -27.52
C GLN A 126 24.44 17.91 -28.43
N LEU A 127 23.32 18.48 -28.91
CA LEU A 127 23.35 19.67 -29.75
C LEU A 127 23.80 20.94 -28.98
N GLN A 128 23.52 21.01 -27.68
CA GLN A 128 24.02 22.09 -26.81
C GLN A 128 25.51 21.94 -26.50
N LEU A 129 26.02 20.71 -26.30
CA LEU A 129 27.45 20.46 -26.08
C LEU A 129 28.29 20.71 -27.34
N LEU A 130 27.81 20.34 -28.54
CA LEU A 130 28.50 20.63 -29.80
C LEU A 130 28.55 22.15 -30.09
N ARG A 131 27.49 22.88 -29.74
CA ARG A 131 27.43 24.35 -29.88
C ARG A 131 28.32 25.07 -28.86
N ALA A 132 28.45 24.53 -27.64
CA ALA A 132 29.38 25.04 -26.63
C ALA A 132 30.85 24.77 -26.99
N GLY A 133 31.16 23.63 -27.63
CA GLY A 133 32.52 23.30 -28.07
C GLY A 133 33.04 24.09 -29.27
N LEU A 134 32.16 24.63 -30.11
CA LEU A 134 32.53 25.46 -31.28
C LEU A 134 32.63 26.97 -30.98
N SER A 135 32.19 27.41 -29.79
CA SER A 135 32.27 28.82 -29.35
C SER A 135 33.48 29.09 -28.44
N GLY A 136 34.47 28.19 -28.44
CA GLY A 136 35.64 28.23 -27.58
C GLY A 136 36.96 28.00 -28.33
N LYS A 137 37.10 28.56 -29.54
CA LYS A 137 38.38 28.64 -30.25
C LYS A 137 38.50 29.95 -31.02
#